data_AF-A0A0G3GW79-F1
#
_entry.id   AF-A0A0G3GW79-F1
#
_cell.length_a   1.000
_cell.length_b   1.000
_cell.length_c   1.000
_cell.angle_alpha   90.00
_cell.angle_beta   90.00
_cell.angle_gamma   90.00
#
_symmetry.space_group_name_H-M   'P 1'
#
loop_
_entity.id
_entity.type
_entity.pdbx_description
1 polymer ?
#
loop_
_entity_poly.entity_id
_entity_poly.type
_entity_poly.pdbx_seq_one_letter_code
_entity_poly.pdbx_strand_id
1 'polypeptide(L)'
;MLSAKTTAPKITVMTDDQRHFIDLEALVCSGDCGPFFIGQTTASIKQLFPEVATKLYEKPGFNIWKCGSIELHIENHVVYQIFSDHFPPALAGWGIEINPWIFSTPSDLGWDNVSNQLAKRAMHFREETIADCRRVTLDNAVTLTFDAKTNQLRAFSVQ
;
A
#
# COMPACT_ATOMS: atom_id res chain seq x y z
N MET A 1 5.35 43.03 32.61
CA MET A 1 4.61 42.75 31.36
C MET A 1 5.49 41.85 30.50
N LEU A 2 5.15 40.57 30.37
CA LEU A 2 5.80 39.62 29.45
C LEU A 2 4.78 39.30 28.36
N SER A 3 5.02 39.75 27.13
CA SER A 3 4.19 39.44 25.97
C SER A 3 4.66 38.10 25.39
N ALA A 4 3.82 37.07 25.52
CA ALA A 4 4.01 35.81 24.82
C ALA A 4 3.71 36.03 23.33
N LYS A 5 4.71 35.82 22.47
CA LYS A 5 4.50 35.75 21.02
C LYS A 5 3.82 34.42 20.70
N THR A 6 2.50 34.46 20.53
CA THR A 6 1.72 33.34 19.99
C THR A 6 1.99 33.24 18.50
N THR A 7 2.88 32.33 18.09
CA THR A 7 3.04 31.97 16.68
C THR A 7 1.90 31.05 16.31
N ALA A 8 0.97 31.52 15.49
CA ALA A 8 -0.09 30.69 14.93
C ALA A 8 0.53 29.54 14.11
N PRO A 9 -0.07 28.33 14.12
CA PRO A 9 0.40 27.24 13.29
C PRO A 9 0.33 27.66 11.82
N LYS A 10 1.46 27.57 11.12
CA LYS A 10 1.49 27.66 9.65
C LYS A 10 0.72 26.47 9.11
N ILE A 11 -0.52 26.69 8.71
CA ILE A 11 -1.24 25.75 7.86
C ILE A 11 -0.58 25.89 6.48
N THR A 12 0.35 24.98 6.19
CA THR A 12 0.91 24.84 4.85
C THR A 12 -0.20 24.27 3.97
N VAL A 13 -0.83 25.14 3.19
CA VAL A 13 -1.71 24.71 2.09
C VAL A 13 -0.81 24.04 1.07
N MET A 14 -0.89 22.70 0.98
CA MET A 14 -0.22 21.94 -0.08
C MET A 14 -0.90 22.33 -1.41
N THR A 15 -0.14 22.89 -2.34
CA THR A 15 -0.61 23.20 -3.70
C THR A 15 -0.86 21.92 -4.48
N ASP A 16 -1.81 21.92 -5.42
CA ASP A 16 -2.32 20.73 -6.14
C ASP A 16 -1.26 19.87 -6.87
N ASP A 17 -0.02 20.35 -7.05
CA ASP A 17 1.08 19.64 -7.73
C ASP A 17 1.80 18.57 -6.88
N GLN A 18 1.31 18.25 -5.67
CA GLN A 18 1.93 17.23 -4.78
C GLN A 18 0.94 16.20 -4.23
N ARG A 19 -0.19 15.98 -4.90
CA ARG A 19 -1.08 14.88 -4.51
C ARG A 19 -0.52 13.57 -5.05
N HIS A 20 0.01 12.77 -4.13
CA HIS A 20 0.36 11.39 -4.42
C HIS A 20 -0.91 10.56 -4.45
N PHE A 21 -1.03 9.64 -5.40
CA PHE A 21 -2.15 8.71 -5.45
C PHE A 21 -1.67 7.28 -5.66
N ILE A 22 -2.45 6.33 -5.16
CA ILE A 22 -2.31 4.91 -5.44
C ILE A 22 -3.55 4.49 -6.22
N ASP A 23 -3.36 4.01 -7.43
CA ASP A 23 -4.42 3.40 -8.22
C ASP A 23 -4.42 1.89 -7.99
N LEU A 24 -5.46 1.36 -7.37
CA LEU A 24 -5.52 -0.07 -7.03
C LEU A 24 -5.67 -0.97 -8.27
N GLU A 25 -6.17 -0.45 -9.40
CA GLU A 25 -6.14 -1.19 -10.65
C GLU A 25 -4.70 -1.28 -11.19
N ALA A 26 -3.99 -0.15 -11.22
CA ALA A 26 -2.59 -0.11 -11.66
C ALA A 26 -1.70 -0.98 -10.76
N LEU A 27 -1.91 -0.92 -9.44
CA LEU A 27 -1.25 -1.78 -8.47
C LEU A 27 -1.42 -3.25 -8.81
N VAL A 28 -2.65 -3.72 -8.99
CA VAL A 28 -2.92 -5.13 -9.27
C VAL A 28 -2.38 -5.52 -10.65
N CYS A 29 -2.58 -4.69 -11.67
CA CYS A 29 -2.26 -5.05 -13.05
C CYS A 29 -0.79 -4.86 -13.42
N SER A 30 -0.05 -4.01 -12.72
CA SER A 30 1.35 -3.68 -13.06
C SER A 30 2.33 -3.67 -11.89
N GLY A 31 1.85 -3.78 -10.65
CA GLY A 31 2.69 -3.60 -9.45
C GLY A 31 2.94 -2.13 -9.08
N ASP A 32 2.38 -1.19 -9.85
CA ASP A 32 2.53 0.25 -9.58
C ASP A 32 1.80 0.67 -8.30
N CYS A 33 2.58 0.99 -7.26
CA CYS A 33 2.08 1.48 -5.98
C CYS A 33 2.28 3.00 -5.83
N GLY A 34 2.20 3.74 -6.95
CA GLY A 34 2.30 5.19 -6.99
C GLY A 34 3.66 5.68 -6.49
N PRO A 35 3.74 6.37 -5.34
CA PRO A 35 5.01 6.87 -4.83
C PRO A 35 5.96 5.79 -4.29
N PHE A 36 5.50 4.54 -4.15
CA PHE A 36 6.28 3.44 -3.57
C PHE A 36 6.64 2.38 -4.62
N PHE A 37 7.89 1.91 -4.58
CA PHE A 37 8.36 0.84 -5.46
C PHE A 37 9.48 0.02 -4.81
N ILE A 38 9.65 -1.22 -5.26
CA ILE A 38 10.72 -2.11 -4.79
C ILE A 38 12.10 -1.56 -5.21
N GLY A 39 13.07 -1.60 -4.30
CA GLY A 39 14.38 -0.98 -4.50
C GLY A 39 14.45 0.50 -4.10
N GLN A 40 13.33 1.11 -3.72
CA GLN A 40 13.29 2.50 -3.26
C GLN A 40 14.05 2.67 -1.94
N THR A 41 14.84 3.73 -1.81
CA THR A 41 15.62 3.99 -0.59
C THR A 41 14.80 4.75 0.45
N THR A 42 15.05 4.45 1.72
CA THR A 42 14.48 5.23 2.85
C THR A 42 14.77 6.73 2.78
N ALA A 43 15.91 7.12 2.20
CA ALA A 43 16.25 8.52 1.97
C ALA A 43 15.31 9.17 0.93
N SER A 44 15.05 8.49 -0.20
CA SER A 44 14.13 8.99 -1.22
C SER A 44 12.69 9.09 -0.71
N ILE A 45 12.23 8.13 0.09
CA ILE A 45 10.90 8.18 0.71
C ILE A 45 10.79 9.38 1.65
N LYS A 46 11.82 9.65 2.47
CA LYS A 46 11.84 10.81 3.37
C LYS A 46 11.88 12.15 2.65
N GLN A 47 12.36 12.20 1.41
CA GLN A 47 12.30 13.43 0.60
C GLN A 47 10.87 13.71 0.14
N LEU A 48 10.11 12.67 -0.21
CA LEU A 48 8.71 12.78 -0.59
C LEU A 48 7.79 13.00 0.62
N PHE A 49 8.11 12.35 1.74
CA PHE A 49 7.27 12.32 2.94
C PHE A 49 8.10 12.60 4.20
N PRO A 50 8.55 13.85 4.41
CA PRO A 50 9.51 14.19 5.45
C PRO A 50 8.98 14.05 6.89
N GLU A 51 7.67 14.13 7.11
CA GLU A 51 7.11 14.26 8.46
C GLU A 51 6.44 13.01 9.04
N VAL A 52 6.29 11.89 8.30
CA VAL A 52 5.15 10.99 8.62
C VAL A 52 5.44 9.48 8.73
N ALA A 53 6.68 9.02 8.74
CA ALA A 53 6.94 7.59 8.92
C ALA A 53 6.69 7.09 10.36
N THR A 54 5.51 6.51 10.60
CA THR A 54 5.27 5.68 11.79
C THR A 54 6.08 4.41 11.63
N LYS A 55 7.10 4.23 12.46
CA LYS A 55 7.85 2.97 12.52
C LYS A 55 7.03 1.95 13.30
N LEU A 56 6.56 0.91 12.63
CA LEU A 56 5.88 -0.22 13.30
C LEU A 56 6.89 -1.15 13.95
N TYR A 57 8.05 -1.30 13.32
CA TYR A 57 9.08 -2.23 13.75
C TYR A 57 10.46 -1.70 13.34
N GLU A 58 11.44 -1.85 14.23
CA GLU A 58 12.83 -1.43 14.01
C GLU A 58 13.77 -2.45 14.66
N LYS A 59 14.61 -3.10 13.85
CA LYS A 59 15.76 -3.89 14.28
C LYS A 59 16.97 -3.53 13.41
N PRO A 60 18.21 -3.80 13.84
CA PRO A 60 19.38 -3.58 13.00
C PRO A 60 19.22 -4.25 11.63
N GLY A 61 19.36 -3.46 10.57
CA GLY A 61 19.23 -3.90 9.18
C GLY A 61 17.81 -4.09 8.66
N PHE A 62 16.76 -3.98 9.48
CA PHE A 62 15.39 -4.24 9.05
C PHE A 62 14.36 -3.36 9.75
N ASN A 63 13.47 -2.76 8.97
CA ASN A 63 12.46 -1.83 9.46
C ASN A 63 11.12 -2.07 8.77
N ILE A 64 10.03 -1.78 9.46
CA ILE A 64 8.70 -1.69 8.85
C ILE A 64 8.18 -0.27 9.10
N TRP A 65 7.94 0.47 8.02
CA TRP A 65 7.33 1.79 8.08
C TRP A 65 5.88 1.69 7.63
N LYS A 66 4.96 2.38 8.31
CA LYS A 66 3.54 2.44 7.94
C LYS A 66 3.17 3.81 7.39
N CYS A 67 2.55 3.79 6.21
CA CYS A 67 1.94 4.91 5.53
C CYS A 67 0.43 4.69 5.41
N GLY A 68 -0.32 5.08 6.43
CA GLY A 68 -1.75 4.78 6.52
C GLY A 68 -1.99 3.28 6.66
N SER A 69 -2.65 2.65 5.70
CA SER A 69 -2.80 1.18 5.64
C SER A 69 -1.63 0.45 4.96
N ILE A 70 -0.71 1.15 4.30
CA ILE A 70 0.40 0.55 3.56
C ILE A 70 1.62 0.37 4.46
N GLU A 71 2.27 -0.78 4.38
CA GLU A 71 3.52 -1.11 5.05
C GLU A 71 4.65 -1.20 4.04
N LEU A 72 5.77 -0.55 4.35
CA LEU A 72 7.03 -0.64 3.63
C LEU A 72 7.99 -1.47 4.48
N HIS A 73 8.26 -2.68 4.02
CA HIS A 73 9.22 -3.58 4.63
C HIS A 73 10.59 -3.30 4.01
N ILE A 74 11.54 -2.95 4.86
CA ILE A 74 12.81 -2.33 4.48
C ILE A 74 13.94 -3.18 5.04
N GLU A 75 14.90 -3.53 4.19
CA GLU A 75 16.15 -4.18 4.56
C GLU A 75 17.33 -3.33 4.09
N ASN A 76 18.32 -3.09 4.95
CA ASN A 76 19.51 -2.28 4.62
C ASN A 76 19.18 -0.93 3.97
N HIS A 77 18.14 -0.25 4.47
CA HIS A 77 17.65 1.05 3.99
C HIS A 77 16.94 1.03 2.61
N VAL A 78 16.60 -0.14 2.08
CA VAL A 78 15.94 -0.35 0.79
C VAL A 78 14.62 -1.10 0.99
N VAL A 79 13.55 -0.65 0.33
CA VAL A 79 12.26 -1.34 0.31
C VAL A 79 12.40 -2.65 -0.48
N TYR A 80 12.13 -3.77 0.17
CA TYR A 80 12.10 -5.08 -0.48
C TYR A 80 10.67 -5.65 -0.59
N GLN A 81 9.72 -5.07 0.14
CA GLN A 81 8.31 -5.47 0.05
C GLN A 81 7.39 -4.31 0.41
N ILE A 82 6.31 -4.18 -0.35
CA ILE A 82 5.17 -3.31 -0.05
C ILE A 82 4.02 -4.24 0.34
N PHE A 83 3.33 -3.94 1.44
CA PHE A 83 2.28 -4.82 1.99
C PHE A 83 1.08 -4.01 2.50
N SER A 84 -0.11 -4.58 2.45
CA SER A 84 -1.25 -4.10 3.22
C SER A 84 -2.22 -5.23 3.49
N ASP A 85 -2.75 -5.31 4.70
CA ASP A 85 -3.79 -6.24 5.15
C ASP A 85 -5.12 -5.56 5.49
N HIS A 86 -5.28 -4.29 5.09
CA HIS A 86 -6.49 -3.52 5.30
C HIS A 86 -7.15 -3.24 3.95
N PHE A 87 -8.25 -3.95 3.66
CA PHE A 87 -9.08 -3.71 2.48
C PHE A 87 -10.54 -3.41 2.84
N PRO A 88 -11.16 -2.37 2.21
CA PRO A 88 -10.52 -1.36 1.37
C PRO A 88 -9.47 -0.59 2.19
N PRO A 89 -8.41 -0.05 1.56
CA PRO A 89 -7.36 0.57 2.33
C PRO A 89 -7.92 1.83 2.98
N ALA A 90 -8.05 1.80 4.30
CA ALA A 90 -8.51 2.91 5.10
C ALA A 90 -7.40 3.97 5.11
N LEU A 91 -7.49 4.92 4.17
CA LEU A 91 -6.59 6.06 3.98
C LEU A 91 -5.13 5.62 3.76
N ALA A 92 -4.59 5.88 2.56
CA ALA A 92 -3.14 5.98 2.45
C ALA A 92 -2.73 7.21 3.28
N GLY A 93 -1.76 7.03 4.17
CA GLY A 93 -1.27 8.11 5.02
C GLY A 93 -0.54 9.14 4.18
N TRP A 94 -0.02 10.19 4.82
CA TRP A 94 0.98 11.08 4.21
C TRP A 94 0.44 11.91 3.03
N GLY A 95 -0.87 12.16 3.00
CA GLY A 95 -1.51 12.92 1.93
C GLY A 95 -1.69 12.14 0.63
N ILE A 96 -1.64 10.81 0.70
CA ILE A 96 -1.85 9.93 -0.46
C ILE A 96 -3.35 9.65 -0.63
N GLU A 97 -3.88 9.89 -1.83
CA GLU A 97 -5.24 9.53 -2.20
C GLU A 97 -5.27 8.10 -2.80
N ILE A 98 -6.37 7.36 -2.59
CA ILE A 98 -6.53 6.01 -3.17
C ILE A 98 -7.64 6.05 -4.21
N ASN A 99 -7.35 5.64 -5.44
CA ASN A 99 -8.36 5.30 -6.42
C ASN A 99 -8.76 3.81 -6.22
N PRO A 100 -9.98 3.54 -5.73
CA PRO A 100 -10.30 2.23 -5.19
C PRO A 100 -10.60 1.15 -6.23
N TRP A 101 -10.87 1.48 -7.50
CA TRP A 101 -11.28 0.47 -8.51
C TRP A 101 -12.40 -0.46 -7.98
N ILE A 102 -12.30 -1.79 -8.12
CA ILE A 102 -13.28 -2.77 -7.56
C ILE A 102 -13.25 -2.85 -6.03
N PHE A 103 -12.28 -2.21 -5.38
CA PHE A 103 -12.19 -2.14 -3.92
C PHE A 103 -13.13 -1.09 -3.33
N SER A 104 -13.89 -0.34 -4.13
CA SER A 104 -14.92 0.57 -3.61
C SER A 104 -16.03 -0.17 -2.86
N THR A 105 -16.22 -1.46 -3.15
CA THR A 105 -17.29 -2.28 -2.60
C THR A 105 -16.68 -3.53 -1.95
N PRO A 106 -16.57 -3.61 -0.62
CA PRO A 106 -15.93 -4.74 0.06
C PRO A 106 -16.56 -6.10 -0.26
N SER A 107 -17.88 -6.15 -0.52
CA SER A 107 -18.57 -7.39 -0.93
C SER A 107 -18.10 -7.92 -2.29
N ASP A 108 -17.49 -7.06 -3.11
CA ASP A 108 -17.02 -7.40 -4.45
C ASP A 108 -15.56 -7.88 -4.44
N LEU A 109 -14.93 -7.98 -3.27
CA LEU A 109 -13.56 -8.47 -3.11
C LEU A 109 -13.46 -9.98 -2.88
N GLY A 110 -14.53 -10.72 -3.18
CA GLY A 110 -14.52 -12.16 -3.25
C GLY A 110 -13.68 -12.68 -4.43
N TRP A 111 -13.04 -13.83 -4.25
CA TRP A 111 -12.20 -14.46 -5.28
C TRP A 111 -12.88 -14.54 -6.66
N ASP A 112 -14.15 -14.95 -6.71
CA ASP A 112 -14.86 -15.13 -7.99
C ASP A 112 -14.96 -13.81 -8.77
N ASN A 113 -15.16 -12.68 -8.08
CA ASN A 113 -15.18 -11.39 -8.76
C ASN A 113 -13.77 -10.93 -9.15
N VAL A 114 -12.80 -11.06 -8.24
CA VAL A 114 -11.42 -10.64 -8.52
C VAL A 114 -10.82 -11.45 -9.67
N SER A 115 -10.95 -12.77 -9.66
CA SER A 115 -10.47 -13.66 -10.72
C SER A 115 -11.13 -13.37 -12.08
N ASN A 116 -12.43 -13.05 -12.11
CA ASN A 116 -13.10 -12.59 -13.32
C ASN A 116 -12.51 -11.27 -13.84
N GLN A 117 -12.15 -10.33 -12.96
CA GLN A 117 -11.54 -9.06 -13.35
C GLN A 117 -10.10 -9.23 -13.86
N LEU A 118 -9.35 -10.16 -13.27
CA LEU A 118 -8.03 -10.57 -13.76
C LEU A 118 -8.12 -11.23 -15.13
N ALA A 119 -9.08 -12.15 -15.32
CA ALA A 119 -9.31 -12.83 -16.59
C ALA A 119 -9.70 -11.86 -17.72
N LYS A 120 -10.56 -10.86 -17.43
CA LYS A 120 -10.91 -9.78 -18.39
C LYS A 120 -9.69 -8.99 -18.88
N ARG A 121 -8.62 -8.97 -18.09
CA ARG A 121 -7.36 -8.27 -18.38
C ARG A 121 -6.26 -9.21 -18.89
N ALA A 122 -6.61 -10.48 -19.16
CA ALA A 122 -5.67 -11.52 -19.57
C ALA A 122 -4.47 -11.67 -18.61
N MET A 123 -4.69 -11.42 -17.31
CA MET A 123 -3.66 -11.60 -16.29
C MET A 123 -3.43 -13.08 -16.03
N HIS A 124 -2.17 -13.49 -16.07
CA HIS A 124 -1.74 -14.81 -15.64
C HIS A 124 -1.40 -14.80 -14.15
N PHE A 125 -1.73 -15.90 -13.48
CA PHE A 125 -1.49 -16.05 -12.05
C PHE A 125 -1.28 -17.51 -11.66
N ARG A 126 -0.59 -17.72 -10.54
CA ARG A 126 -0.49 -19.00 -9.86
C ARG A 126 -1.24 -18.94 -8.54
N GLU A 127 -1.98 -20.00 -8.24
CA GLU A 127 -2.70 -20.16 -6.99
C GLU A 127 -1.98 -21.15 -6.07
N GLU A 128 -1.88 -20.79 -4.80
CA GLU A 128 -1.37 -21.66 -3.75
C GLU A 128 -2.28 -21.57 -2.53
N THR A 129 -2.63 -22.71 -1.94
CA THR A 129 -3.32 -22.75 -0.64
C THR A 129 -2.29 -22.95 0.45
N ILE A 130 -2.14 -21.97 1.34
CA ILE A 130 -1.19 -22.03 2.45
C ILE A 130 -1.96 -21.79 3.75
N ALA A 131 -2.03 -22.81 4.59
CA ALA A 131 -2.79 -22.81 5.83
C ALA A 131 -4.25 -22.34 5.59
N ASP A 132 -4.66 -21.25 6.25
CA ASP A 132 -6.00 -20.68 6.16
C ASP A 132 -6.15 -19.60 5.06
N CYS A 133 -5.22 -19.55 4.10
CA CYS A 133 -5.22 -18.55 3.03
C CYS A 133 -5.09 -19.17 1.64
N ARG A 134 -5.77 -18.56 0.66
CA ARG A 134 -5.45 -18.70 -0.77
C ARG A 134 -4.57 -17.54 -1.19
N ARG A 135 -3.38 -17.84 -1.71
CA ARG A 135 -2.47 -16.86 -2.32
C ARG A 135 -2.55 -16.95 -3.83
N VAL A 136 -2.64 -15.79 -4.47
CA VAL A 136 -2.71 -15.64 -5.92
C VAL A 136 -1.55 -14.74 -6.30
N THR A 137 -0.52 -15.33 -6.89
CA THR A 137 0.68 -14.61 -7.33
C THR A 137 0.56 -14.32 -8.80
N LEU A 138 0.55 -13.04 -9.14
CA LEU A 138 0.52 -12.54 -10.51
C LEU A 138 1.95 -12.50 -11.08
N ASP A 139 2.08 -12.55 -12.41
CA ASP A 139 3.40 -12.54 -13.08
C ASP A 139 4.20 -11.24 -12.87
N ASN A 140 3.53 -10.16 -12.44
CA ASN A 140 4.12 -8.86 -12.10
C ASN A 140 4.58 -8.77 -10.63
N ALA A 141 4.74 -9.91 -9.95
CA ALA A 141 5.16 -10.03 -8.55
C ALA A 141 4.18 -9.44 -7.51
N VAL A 142 2.97 -9.10 -7.92
CA VAL A 142 1.86 -8.81 -7.00
C VAL A 142 1.30 -10.13 -6.46
N THR A 143 1.16 -10.23 -5.15
CA THR A 143 0.45 -11.34 -4.50
C THR A 143 -0.81 -10.83 -3.83
N LEU A 144 -1.95 -11.43 -4.16
CA LEU A 144 -3.23 -11.23 -3.50
C LEU A 144 -3.49 -12.38 -2.53
N THR A 145 -3.85 -12.06 -1.29
CA THR A 145 -4.12 -13.05 -0.24
C THR A 145 -5.58 -13.00 0.16
N PHE A 146 -6.27 -14.11 -0.05
CA PHE A 146 -7.66 -14.32 0.31
C PHE A 146 -7.75 -15.23 1.53
N ASP A 147 -8.71 -14.98 2.42
CA ASP A 147 -9.02 -15.93 3.48
C ASP A 147 -9.74 -17.15 2.94
N ALA A 148 -9.27 -18.34 3.30
CA ALA A 148 -9.76 -19.60 2.74
C ALA A 148 -11.22 -19.93 3.14
N LYS A 149 -11.73 -19.36 4.24
CA LYS A 149 -13.09 -19.62 4.72
C LYS A 149 -14.12 -18.72 4.06
N THR A 150 -13.77 -17.46 3.88
CA THR A 150 -14.65 -16.40 3.38
C THR A 150 -14.43 -16.09 1.90
N ASN A 151 -13.31 -16.55 1.32
CA ASN A 151 -12.82 -16.18 -0.01
C ASN A 151 -12.72 -14.67 -0.24
N GLN A 152 -12.66 -13.88 0.84
CA GLN A 152 -12.53 -12.43 0.77
C GLN A 152 -11.06 -12.05 0.71
N LEU A 153 -10.72 -11.10 -0.15
CA LEU A 153 -9.40 -10.51 -0.19
C LEU A 153 -9.10 -9.84 1.14
N ARG A 154 -7.94 -10.16 1.71
CA ARG A 154 -7.51 -9.62 3.00
C ARG A 154 -6.21 -8.85 2.92
N ALA A 155 -5.31 -9.24 2.02
CA ALA A 155 -4.04 -8.56 1.92
C ALA A 155 -3.48 -8.57 0.49
N PHE A 156 -2.58 -7.65 0.23
CA PHE A 156 -1.73 -7.65 -0.95
C PHE A 156 -0.27 -7.48 -0.56
N SER A 157 0.62 -7.94 -1.44
CA SER A 157 2.02 -7.53 -1.42
C SER A 157 2.59 -7.36 -2.81
N VAL A 158 3.62 -6.52 -2.91
CA VAL A 158 4.51 -6.39 -4.08
C VAL A 158 5.92 -6.75 -3.61
N GLN A 159 6.65 -7.56 -4.39
CA GLN A 159 8.00 -8.05 -4.07
C GLN A 159 8.91 -8.05 -5.29
#